data_AF-A0A087SXC8-F1
#
_entry.id   AF-A0A087SXC8-F1
#
_cell.length_a   1.000
_cell.length_b   1.000
_cell.length_c   1.000
_cell.angle_alpha   90.00
_cell.angle_beta   90.00
_cell.angle_gamma   90.00
#
_symmetry.space_group_name_H-M   'P 1'
#
loop_
_entity.id
_entity.type
_entity.pdbx_description
1 polymer ?
#
loop_
_entity_poly.entity_id
_entity_poly.type
_entity_poly.pdbx_seq_one_letter_code
_entity_poly.pdbx_strand_id
1 'polypeptide(L)' 'MTVSTIERFPIKTLLYFTKIINIILQWQQFPVSWKPAKVTSILKPHKSVSLPEPYRPISLLSSLSKIMEAVLLTRIN' A
#
# COMPACT_ATOMS: atom_id res chain seq x y z
N MET A 1 0.55 -0.87 9.69
CA MET A 1 0.97 0.49 10.09
C MET A 1 -0.08 1.46 9.56
N THR A 2 -0.73 2.21 10.45
CA THR A 2 -1.83 3.14 10.10
C THR A 2 -1.25 4.48 9.64
N VAL A 3 -2.06 5.33 8.99
CA VAL A 3 -1.65 6.70 8.58
C VAL A 3 -1.13 7.49 9.80
N SER A 4 -1.85 7.38 10.92
CA SER A 4 -1.46 7.97 12.21
C SER A 4 -0.14 7.48 12.79
N THR A 5 0.37 6.33 12.33
CA THR A 5 1.70 5.83 12.72
C THR A 5 2.81 6.54 11.95
N ILE A 6 2.56 6.86 10.67
CA ILE A 6 3.55 7.49 9.77
C ILE A 6 3.77 8.94 10.16
N GLU A 7 2.71 9.66 10.53
CA GLU A 7 2.77 11.06 11.00
C GLU A 7 3.64 11.24 12.26
N ARG A 8 3.85 10.17 13.02
CA ARG A 8 4.65 10.17 14.25
C ARG A 8 6.11 9.77 14.04
N PHE A 9 6.53 9.55 12.79
CA PHE A 9 7.91 9.18 12.53
C PHE A 9 8.88 10.33 12.81
N PRO A 10 10.06 10.03 13.38
CA PRO A 10 11.14 11.01 13.47
C PRO A 10 11.48 11.55 12.08
N ILE A 11 11.85 12.83 12.01
CA ILE A 11 12.23 13.50 10.75
C ILE A 11 13.31 12.71 9.99
N LYS A 12 14.30 12.15 10.70
CA LYS A 12 15.35 11.32 10.09
C LYS A 12 14.75 10.13 9.34
N THR A 13 13.78 9.44 9.92
CA THR A 13 13.09 8.30 9.31
C THR A 13 12.33 8.73 8.05
N LEU A 14 11.64 9.86 8.10
CA LEU A 14 10.96 10.42 6.93
C LEU A 14 11.94 10.74 5.79
N LEU A 15 13.09 11.34 6.11
CA LEU A 15 14.15 11.62 5.11
C LEU A 15 14.69 10.35 4.46
N TYR A 16 14.90 9.28 5.24
CA TYR A 16 15.30 7.98 4.70
C TYR A 16 14.26 7.41 3.74
N PHE A 17 12.97 7.44 4.10
CA PHE A 17 11.90 6.97 3.22
C PHE A 17 11.81 7.79 1.93
N THR A 18 11.89 9.12 2.02
CA THR A 18 11.92 10.00 0.84
C THR A 18 13.09 9.66 -0.08
N LYS A 19 14.29 9.41 0.48
CA LYS A 19 15.45 9.00 -0.32
C LYS A 19 15.21 7.68 -1.05
N ILE A 20 14.65 6.67 -0.37
CA ILE A 20 14.32 5.38 -0.99
C ILE A 20 13.30 5.55 -2.10
N ILE A 21 12.22 6.29 -1.87
CA ILE A 21 11.17 6.55 -2.88
C ILE A 21 11.76 7.25 -4.10
N ASN A 22 12.62 8.25 -3.91
CA ASN A 22 13.28 8.95 -5.02
C ASN A 22 14.18 8.02 -5.85
N ILE A 23 14.89 7.09 -5.20
CA ILE A 23 15.68 6.06 -5.89
C ILE A 23 14.75 5.13 -6.69
N ILE A 24 13.64 4.68 -6.12
CA ILE A 24 12.67 3.84 -6.84
C ILE A 24 12.12 4.57 -8.08
N LEU A 25 11.78 5.86 -7.95
CA LEU A 25 11.29 6.67 -9.08
C LEU A 25 12.37 6.87 -10.15
N GLN A 26 13.61 7.15 -9.75
CA GLN A 26 14.73 7.37 -10.67
C GLN A 26 15.10 6.11 -11.46
N TRP A 27 15.18 4.96 -10.77
CA TRP A 27 15.67 3.72 -11.36
C TRP A 27 14.55 2.79 -11.84
N GLN A 28 13.30 3.12 -11.53
CA GLN A 28 12.10 2.31 -11.79
C GLN A 28 12.19 0.88 -11.22
N GLN A 29 13.05 0.68 -10.22
CA GLN A 29 13.25 -0.60 -9.56
C GLN A 29 12.50 -0.64 -8.23
N PHE A 30 11.40 -1.40 -8.21
CA PHE A 30 10.57 -1.54 -7.01
C PHE A 30 11.10 -2.66 -6.10
N PRO A 31 11.29 -2.43 -4.78
CA PRO A 31 11.82 -3.44 -3.87
C PRO A 31 10.94 -4.68 -3.81
N VAL A 32 11.54 -5.86 -3.97
CA VAL A 32 10.82 -7.15 -3.95
C VAL A 32 10.06 -7.35 -2.63
N SER A 33 10.60 -6.89 -1.50
CA SER A 33 9.95 -6.99 -0.20
C SER A 33 8.67 -6.14 -0.07
N TRP A 34 8.49 -5.12 -0.92
CA TRP A 34 7.32 -4.25 -0.91
C TRP A 34 6.27 -4.71 -1.94
N LYS A 35 6.59 -5.64 -2.85
CA LYS A 35 5.67 -6.12 -3.89
C LYS A 35 4.52 -6.99 -3.37
N PRO A 36 4.73 -7.89 -2.38
CA PRO A 36 3.67 -8.78 -1.93
C PRO A 36 2.50 -8.01 -1.34
N ALA A 37 1.29 -8.45 -1.68
CA ALA A 37 0.05 -8.03 -1.04
C ALA A 37 -0.61 -9.24 -0.38
N LYS A 38 -1.20 -9.03 0.80
CA LYS A 38 -2.02 -10.06 1.44
C LYS A 38 -3.40 -10.04 0.78
N VAL A 39 -3.77 -11.11 0.08
CA VAL A 39 -5.11 -11.23 -0.51
C VAL A 39 -6.08 -11.71 0.56
N THR A 40 -7.18 -10.98 0.74
CA THR A 40 -8.28 -11.36 1.65
C THR A 40 -9.63 -11.13 0.98
N SER A 41 -10.60 -11.99 1.27
CA SER A 41 -11.96 -11.87 0.74
C SER A 41 -12.82 -10.94 1.62
N ILE A 42 -13.52 -9.99 1.00
CA ILE A 42 -14.53 -9.14 1.66
C ILE A 42 -15.92 -9.49 1.11
N LEU A 43 -16.89 -9.66 2.01
CA LEU A 43 -18.28 -9.90 1.65
C LEU A 43 -18.91 -8.66 1.02
N LYS A 44 -19.63 -8.82 -0.10
CA LYS A 44 -20.46 -7.75 -0.69
C LYS A 44 -21.51 -7.28 0.33
N PRO A 45 -21.77 -5.96 0.45
CA PRO A 45 -22.84 -5.44 1.29
C PRO A 45 -24.18 -6.12 0.96
N HIS A 46 -24.97 -6.42 1.99
CA HIS A 46 -26.33 -6.97 1.87
C HIS A 46 -26.47 -8.35 1.20
N LYS A 47 -25.40 -9.14 1.09
CA LYS A 47 -25.48 -10.53 0.58
C LYS A 47 -25.31 -11.57 1.69
N SER A 48 -25.96 -12.71 1.53
CA SER A 48 -25.87 -13.84 2.46
C SER A 48 -24.45 -14.41 2.53
N VAL A 49 -24.01 -14.80 3.72
CA VAL A 49 -22.73 -15.46 4.01
C VAL A 49 -22.72 -16.92 3.50
N SER A 50 -23.89 -17.47 3.17
CA SER A 50 -24.08 -18.89 2.87
C SER A 50 -23.58 -19.34 1.49
N LEU A 51 -23.17 -18.41 0.61
CA LEU A 51 -22.66 -18.71 -0.73
C LEU A 51 -21.24 -18.13 -0.88
N PRO A 52 -20.35 -18.73 -1.71
CA PRO A 52 -19.01 -18.21 -1.97
C PRO A 52 -18.94 -17.07 -3.01
N GLU A 53 -19.94 -16.94 -3.89
CA GLU A 53 -20.07 -15.86 -4.90
C GLU A 53 -20.17 -14.39 -4.41
N PRO A 54 -20.63 -14.08 -3.18
CA PRO A 54 -20.74 -12.72 -2.71
C PRO A 54 -19.41 -12.15 -2.20
N TYR A 55 -18.33 -12.93 -2.13
CA TYR A 55 -17.01 -12.43 -1.72
C TYR A 55 -16.25 -11.81 -2.88
N ARG A 56 -15.53 -10.71 -2.62
CA ARG A 56 -14.56 -10.11 -3.54
C ARG A 56 -13.18 -10.21 -2.93
N PRO A 57 -12.17 -10.77 -3.62
CA PRO A 57 -10.80 -10.68 -3.16
C PRO A 57 -10.34 -9.22 -3.22
N ILE A 58 -9.64 -8.77 -2.19
CA ILE A 58 -8.93 -7.49 -2.16
C ILE A 58 -7.46 -7.71 -1.82
N SER A 59 -6.60 -6.88 -2.38
CA SER A 59 -5.16 -6.88 -2.12
C SER A 59 -4.82 -5.88 -1.02
N LEU A 60 -4.40 -6.37 0.14
CA LEU A 60 -3.88 -5.55 1.23
C LEU A 60 -2.38 -5.33 1.04
N LEU A 61 -2.05 -4.18 0.47
CA LEU A 61 -0.67 -3.70 0.31
C LEU A 61 -0.01 -3.35 1.65
N SER A 62 1.31 -3.51 1.71
CA SER A 62 2.10 -3.00 2.83
C SER A 62 1.98 -1.47 2.92
N SER A 63 2.19 -0.90 4.11
CA SER A 63 2.12 0.55 4.30
C SER A 63 3.12 1.29 3.41
N LEU A 64 4.30 0.71 3.17
CA LEU A 64 5.33 1.31 2.31
C LEU A 64 4.91 1.30 0.84
N SER A 65 4.28 0.22 0.37
CA SER A 65 3.74 0.11 -0.98
C SER A 65 2.62 1.12 -1.21
N LYS A 66 1.73 1.32 -0.22
CA LYS A 66 0.66 2.33 -0.29
C LYS A 66 1.20 3.76 -0.34
N ILE A 67 2.27 4.06 0.39
CA ILE A 67 2.93 5.38 0.32
C ILE A 67 3.46 5.61 -1.11
N MET A 68 4.13 4.62 -1.68
CA MET A 68 4.65 4.72 -3.05
C MET A 68 3.53 4.89 -4.08
N GLU A 69 2.43 4.14 -3.94
CA GLU A 69 1.24 4.29 -4.79
C GLU A 69 0.67 5.72 -4.72
N ALA A 70 0.53 6.29 -3.52
CA ALA A 70 0.06 7.66 -3.35
C ALA A 70 1.01 8.70 -3.98
N VAL A 71 2.33 8.48 -3.87
CA VAL A 71 3.32 9.35 -4.53
C VAL A 71 3.23 9.24 -6.06
N LEU A 72 3.05 8.03 -6.61
CA LEU A 72 2.87 7.86 -8.06
C LEU A 72 1.57 8.52 -8.54
N LEU A 73 0.48 8.35 -7.81
CA LEU A 73 -0.82 8.89 -8.16
C LEU A 73 -0.83 10.43 -8.19
N THR A 74 -0.05 11.08 -7.32
CA THR A 74 0.13 12.55 -7.33
C THR A 74 1.08 13.06 -8.41
N ARG A 75 1.83 12.18 -9.08
CA ARG A 75 2.76 12.54 -10.16
C ARG A 75 2.20 12.27 -11.55
N ILE A 76 1.29 11.31 -11.66
CA ILE A 76 0.64 10.93 -12.93
C ILE A 76 -0.62 11.78 -13.17
N ASN A 77 -1.31 12.20 -12.12
CA ASN A 77 -2.38 13.19 -12.20
C ASN A 77 -1.82 14.60 -12.39
#